data_AF-A0AAQ3KK87-F1
#
_entry.id   AF-A0AAQ3KK87-F1
#
_cell.length_a   1.000
_cell.length_b   1.000
_cell.length_c   1.000
_cell.angle_alpha   90.00
_cell.angle_beta   90.00
_cell.angle_gamma   90.00
#
_symmetry.space_group_name_H-M   'P 1'
#
loop_
_entity.id
_entity.type
_entity.pdbx_description
1 polymer ?
#
loop_
_entity_poly.entity_id
_entity_poly.type
_entity_poly.pdbx_seq_one_letter_code
_entity_poly.pdbx_strand_id
1 'polypeptide(L)'
;MGTPKGVSDFTFSSMVSALKSSLAEALSTYHTFVGKVITNPVSEPELLCNNRYVDFTIVYADVEPRELSIANPDDSVEGKLVLKKNSGVLSVPVTELKCCSLVVACTFDNRVADAYSANMF
;
A
#
# COMPACT_ATOMS: atom_id res chain seq x y z
N MET A 1 -29.45 21.64 26.90
CA MET A 1 -29.06 20.27 26.49
C MET A 1 -27.91 20.40 25.52
N GLY A 2 -26.73 19.93 25.93
CA GLY A 2 -25.49 20.13 25.19
C GLY A 2 -25.45 19.31 23.91
N THR A 3 -25.00 19.93 22.82
CA THR A 3 -24.56 19.25 21.61
C THR A 3 -23.33 18.40 21.93
N PRO A 4 -23.27 17.12 21.56
CA PRO A 4 -22.05 16.34 21.72
C PRO A 4 -20.94 16.94 20.85
N LYS A 5 -19.81 17.18 21.49
CA LYS A 5 -18.54 17.59 20.89
C LYS A 5 -18.06 16.52 19.90
N GLY A 6 -17.65 17.00 18.71
CA GLY A 6 -16.52 16.47 17.94
C GLY A 6 -16.61 15.01 17.53
N VAL A 7 -17.36 14.71 16.47
CA VAL A 7 -17.00 13.62 15.56
C VAL A 7 -16.45 14.33 14.32
N SER A 8 -15.13 14.35 14.19
CA SER A 8 -14.50 14.65 12.92
C SER A 8 -14.94 13.56 11.95
N ASP A 9 -15.83 13.89 11.01
CA ASP A 9 -16.15 13.02 9.89
C ASP A 9 -14.86 12.78 9.08
N PHE A 10 -14.15 11.70 9.39
CA PHE A 10 -13.02 11.25 8.58
C PHE A 10 -13.58 10.74 7.25
N THR A 11 -13.63 11.64 6.26
CA THR A 11 -13.93 11.24 4.90
C THR A 11 -12.82 10.32 4.38
N PHE A 12 -13.16 9.39 3.49
CA PHE A 12 -12.18 8.53 2.83
C PHE A 12 -11.01 9.32 2.22
N SER A 13 -11.31 10.48 1.62
CA SER A 13 -10.31 11.41 1.09
C SER A 13 -9.33 11.90 2.17
N SER A 14 -9.82 12.24 3.36
CA SER A 14 -8.98 12.65 4.49
C SER A 14 -8.06 11.51 4.95
N MET A 15 -8.58 10.28 5.02
CA MET A 15 -7.77 9.11 5.39
C MET A 15 -6.67 8.82 4.35
N VAL A 16 -7.02 8.85 3.06
CA VAL A 16 -6.08 8.66 1.97
C VAL A 16 -5.01 9.76 1.97
N SER A 17 -5.38 11.02 2.22
CA SER A 17 -4.43 12.12 2.31
C SER A 17 -3.46 11.92 3.47
N ALA A 18 -3.95 11.52 4.65
CA ALA A 18 -3.11 11.23 5.80
C ALA A 18 -2.15 10.07 5.50
N LEU A 19 -2.64 9.00 4.87
CA LEU A 19 -1.84 7.84 4.49
C LEU A 19 -0.76 8.18 3.47
N LYS A 20 -1.07 9.00 2.46
CA LYS A 20 -0.07 9.47 1.48
C LYS A 20 1.04 10.27 2.14
N SER A 21 0.69 11.17 3.06
CA SER A 21 1.67 12.00 3.77
C SER A 21 2.56 11.16 4.70
N SER A 22 1.98 10.28 5.51
CA SER A 22 2.76 9.42 6.40
C SER A 22 3.62 8.40 5.65
N LEU A 23 3.13 7.88 4.52
CA LEU A 23 3.90 7.02 3.64
C LEU A 23 5.13 7.76 3.07
N ALA A 24 4.97 8.99 2.60
CA ALA A 24 6.09 9.78 2.10
C ALA A 24 7.16 10.04 3.18
N GLU A 25 6.73 10.27 4.42
CA GLU A 25 7.64 10.41 5.56
C GLU A 25 8.38 9.10 5.86
N ALA A 26 7.67 7.98 5.95
CA ALA A 26 8.27 6.66 6.18
C ALA A 26 9.30 6.29 5.09
N LEU A 27 8.97 6.58 3.83
CA LEU A 27 9.86 6.34 2.69
C LEU A 27 11.13 7.19 2.69
N SER A 28 11.21 8.25 3.51
CA SER A 28 12.48 8.97 3.71
C SER A 28 13.52 8.11 4.44
N THR A 29 13.06 7.27 5.38
CA THR A 29 13.91 6.27 6.05
C THR A 29 14.11 5.05 5.14
N TYR A 30 13.02 4.57 4.53
CA TYR A 30 12.99 3.40 3.65
C TYR A 30 13.13 3.76 2.17
N HIS A 31 14.13 4.58 1.84
CA HIS A 31 14.33 5.14 0.50
C HIS A 31 14.52 4.07 -0.60
N THR A 32 14.99 2.87 -0.24
CA THR A 32 15.14 1.73 -1.15
C THR A 32 13.81 1.28 -1.77
N PHE A 33 12.69 1.52 -1.08
CA PHE A 33 11.35 1.16 -1.56
C PHE A 33 10.80 2.12 -2.62
N VAL A 34 11.39 3.31 -2.77
CA VAL A 34 11.06 4.29 -3.82
C VAL A 34 11.91 4.09 -5.08
N GLY A 35 12.61 2.95 -5.16
CA GLY A 35 13.49 2.57 -6.25
C GLY A 35 12.90 1.51 -7.18
N LYS A 36 13.72 1.07 -8.13
CA LYS A 36 13.40 -0.03 -9.06
C LYS A 36 14.62 -0.90 -9.29
N VAL A 37 14.44 -2.21 -9.30
CA VAL A 37 15.49 -3.12 -9.73
C VAL A 37 15.65 -3.04 -11.25
N ILE A 38 16.84 -2.69 -11.70
CA ILE A 38 17.26 -2.63 -13.10
C ILE A 38 18.37 -3.66 -13.36
N THR A 39 18.71 -3.86 -14.62
CA THR A 39 19.85 -4.70 -15.02
C THR A 39 20.98 -3.77 -15.43
N ASN A 40 22.17 -3.97 -14.84
CA ASN A 40 23.35 -3.19 -15.15
C ASN A 40 24.00 -3.66 -16.49
N PRO A 41 25.02 -2.96 -17.01
CA PRO A 41 25.68 -3.34 -18.27
C PRO A 41 26.36 -4.72 -18.25
N VAL A 42 26.68 -5.27 -17.07
CA VAL A 42 27.25 -6.61 -16.91
C VAL A 42 26.18 -7.68 -16.63
N SER A 43 24.90 -7.34 -16.85
CA SER A 43 23.73 -8.23 -16.69
C SER A 43 23.39 -8.66 -15.26
N GLU A 44 23.89 -7.93 -14.25
CA GLU A 44 23.54 -8.15 -12.85
C GLU A 44 22.40 -7.22 -12.39
N PRO A 45 21.58 -7.66 -11.41
CA PRO A 45 20.53 -6.81 -10.84
C PRO A 45 21.12 -5.69 -9.98
N GLU A 46 20.66 -4.47 -10.19
CA GLU A 46 21.04 -3.27 -9.43
C GLU A 46 19.78 -2.53 -8.98
N LEU A 47 19.79 -2.00 -7.75
CA LEU A 47 18.69 -1.19 -7.25
C LEU A 47 18.90 0.29 -7.60
N LEU A 48 18.07 0.82 -8.49
CA LEU A 48 18.05 2.24 -8.82
C LEU A 48 17.19 3.03 -7.82
N CYS A 49 17.83 3.69 -6.85
CA CYS A 49 17.19 4.57 -5.88
C CYS A 49 17.04 6.00 -6.42
N ASN A 50 16.03 6.24 -7.26
CA ASN A 50 15.79 7.56 -7.86
C ASN A 50 14.59 8.32 -7.28
N ASN A 51 13.97 7.80 -6.22
CA ASN A 51 12.80 8.36 -5.55
C ASN A 51 11.57 8.56 -6.46
N ARG A 52 11.40 7.72 -7.48
CA ARG A 52 10.28 7.84 -8.44
C ARG A 52 9.28 6.69 -8.41
N TYR A 53 9.60 5.59 -7.75
CA TYR A 53 8.87 4.34 -7.93
C TYR A 53 8.21 3.88 -6.63
N VAL A 54 7.04 4.45 -6.34
CA VAL A 54 6.02 3.86 -5.46
C VAL A 54 4.68 3.99 -6.16
N ASP A 55 4.00 2.87 -6.36
CA ASP A 55 2.67 2.84 -6.95
C ASP A 55 1.62 2.94 -5.84
N PHE A 56 1.05 4.14 -5.64
CA PHE A 56 -0.06 4.36 -4.72
C PHE A 56 -1.35 4.45 -5.54
N THR A 57 -2.14 3.39 -5.51
CA THR A 57 -3.38 3.28 -6.30
C THR A 57 -4.59 3.22 -5.38
N ILE A 58 -5.63 3.98 -5.72
CA ILE A 58 -6.89 4.00 -4.98
C ILE A 58 -7.91 3.13 -5.73
N VAL A 59 -8.55 2.21 -5.02
CA VAL A 59 -9.52 1.25 -5.54
C VAL A 59 -10.81 1.35 -4.74
N TYR A 60 -11.95 1.01 -5.35
CA TYR A 60 -13.23 0.87 -4.67
C TYR A 60 -13.76 -0.54 -4.89
N ALA A 61 -14.27 -1.17 -3.84
CA ALA A 61 -14.89 -2.48 -3.89
C ALA A 61 -16.24 -2.46 -3.17
N ASP A 62 -17.29 -2.92 -3.86
CA ASP A 62 -18.67 -2.96 -3.36
C ASP A 62 -18.92 -4.18 -2.44
N VAL A 63 -18.00 -4.43 -1.49
CA VAL A 63 -18.05 -5.57 -0.56
C VAL A 63 -17.94 -5.07 0.88
N GLU A 64 -18.62 -5.72 1.82
CA GLU A 64 -18.44 -5.41 3.24
C GLU A 64 -17.18 -6.09 3.81
N PRO A 65 -16.56 -5.52 4.86
CA PRO A 65 -15.39 -6.13 5.50
C PRO A 65 -15.62 -7.57 5.98
N ARG A 66 -16.86 -7.91 6.36
CA ARG A 66 -17.24 -9.24 6.85
C ARG A 66 -17.26 -10.30 5.76
N GLU A 67 -17.36 -9.87 4.51
CA GLU A 67 -17.35 -10.73 3.33
C GLU A 67 -15.92 -11.05 2.87
N LEU A 68 -14.91 -10.38 3.46
CA LEU A 68 -13.50 -10.68 3.21
C LEU A 68 -13.06 -11.89 4.03
N SER A 69 -12.69 -12.96 3.34
CA SER A 69 -12.05 -14.13 3.93
C SER A 69 -10.57 -13.85 4.16
N ILE A 70 -10.24 -13.32 5.33
CA ILE A 70 -8.83 -13.14 5.76
C ILE A 70 -8.18 -14.51 6.04
N ALA A 71 -8.98 -15.51 6.45
CA ALA A 71 -8.51 -16.86 6.74
C ALA A 71 -8.05 -17.61 5.48
N ASN A 72 -8.62 -17.29 4.31
CA ASN A 72 -8.15 -17.78 3.02
C ASN A 72 -7.94 -16.60 2.04
N PRO A 73 -6.72 -16.05 1.96
CA PRO A 73 -6.45 -14.87 1.16
C PRO A 73 -6.66 -15.10 -0.34
N ASP A 74 -6.52 -16.33 -0.82
CA ASP A 74 -6.69 -16.68 -2.24
C ASP A 74 -8.14 -16.46 -2.72
N ASP A 75 -9.12 -16.59 -1.83
CA ASP A 75 -10.55 -16.48 -2.19
C ASP A 75 -11.01 -15.02 -2.35
N SER A 76 -10.47 -14.11 -1.53
CA SER A 76 -11.02 -12.77 -1.35
C SER A 76 -10.02 -11.62 -1.46
N VAL A 77 -8.72 -11.88 -1.31
CA VAL A 77 -7.67 -10.86 -1.23
C VAL A 77 -6.77 -10.88 -2.46
N GLU A 78 -6.28 -12.06 -2.86
CA GLU A 78 -5.36 -12.20 -3.99
C GLU A 78 -6.05 -11.82 -5.32
N GLY A 79 -5.41 -10.95 -6.11
CA GLY A 79 -5.91 -10.50 -7.40
C GLY A 79 -7.11 -9.53 -7.37
N LYS A 80 -7.73 -9.32 -6.19
CA LYS A 80 -8.85 -8.38 -6.00
C LYS A 80 -8.44 -7.12 -5.23
N LEU A 81 -7.75 -7.29 -4.10
CA LEU A 81 -7.32 -6.21 -3.21
C LEU A 81 -5.81 -5.97 -3.29
N VAL A 82 -5.05 -7.03 -3.60
CA VAL A 82 -3.60 -6.96 -3.83
C VAL A 82 -3.39 -6.88 -5.34
N LEU A 83 -3.22 -5.67 -5.85
CA LEU A 83 -2.87 -5.45 -7.25
C LEU A 83 -1.44 -5.90 -7.52
N LYS A 84 -1.22 -6.49 -8.70
CA LYS A 84 0.14 -6.84 -9.14
C LYS A 84 0.95 -5.56 -9.33
N LYS A 85 2.13 -5.53 -8.70
CA LYS A 85 3.11 -4.45 -8.86
C LYS A 85 3.54 -4.33 -10.33
N ASN A 86 3.26 -3.18 -10.95
CA ASN A 86 3.65 -2.91 -12.34
C ASN A 86 5.17 -2.67 -12.50
N SER A 87 5.74 -1.80 -11.67
CA SER A 87 7.17 -1.49 -11.66
C SER A 87 7.57 -0.82 -10.35
N GLY A 88 8.83 -0.97 -9.93
CA GLY A 88 9.32 -0.43 -8.64
C GLY A 88 9.54 -1.50 -7.59
N VAL A 89 9.90 -1.10 -6.36
CA VAL A 89 10.10 -2.04 -5.24
C VAL A 89 8.83 -2.19 -4.41
N LEU A 90 8.05 -1.12 -4.22
CA LEU A 90 6.83 -1.11 -3.41
C LEU A 90 5.60 -0.68 -4.24
N SER A 91 4.49 -1.38 -4.03
CA SER A 91 3.14 -0.98 -4.47
C SER A 91 2.20 -0.96 -3.27
N VAL A 92 1.39 0.09 -3.14
CA VAL A 92 0.44 0.32 -2.05
C VAL A 92 -0.96 0.58 -2.63
N PRO A 93 -1.70 -0.46 -3.03
CA PRO A 93 -3.13 -0.33 -3.31
C PRO A 93 -3.92 -0.06 -2.03
N VAL A 94 -4.81 0.93 -2.11
CA VAL A 94 -5.70 1.36 -1.03
C VAL A 94 -7.12 1.21 -1.52
N THR A 95 -7.84 0.25 -0.93
CA THR A 95 -9.20 -0.09 -1.35
C THR A 95 -10.22 0.42 -0.34
N GLU A 96 -11.16 1.24 -0.80
CA GLU A 96 -12.38 1.55 -0.06
C GLU A 96 -13.38 0.40 -0.21
N LEU A 97 -13.93 -0.04 0.92
CA LEU A 97 -14.99 -1.03 1.00
C LEU A 97 -16.33 -0.36 1.31
N LYS A 98 -17.42 -1.14 1.32
CA LYS A 98 -18.70 -0.69 1.88
C LYS A 98 -18.54 -0.19 3.33
N CYS A 99 -19.40 0.76 3.70
CA CYS A 99 -19.44 1.34 5.04
C CYS A 99 -18.14 2.05 5.45
N CYS A 100 -17.47 2.72 4.49
CA CYS A 100 -16.27 3.54 4.71
C CYS A 100 -15.06 2.80 5.31
N SER A 101 -15.02 1.47 5.16
CA SER A 101 -13.88 0.67 5.62
C SER A 101 -12.73 0.73 4.62
N LEU A 102 -11.50 0.60 5.11
CA LEU A 102 -10.28 0.76 4.34
C LEU A 102 -9.44 -0.51 4.39
N VAL A 103 -8.97 -0.98 3.24
CA VAL A 103 -7.92 -2.00 3.14
C VAL A 103 -6.69 -1.35 2.52
N VAL A 104 -5.57 -1.41 3.23
CA VAL A 104 -4.26 -1.01 2.71
C VAL A 104 -3.47 -2.29 2.49
N ALA A 105 -3.11 -2.55 1.24
CA ALA A 105 -2.25 -3.67 0.89
C ALA A 105 -0.87 -3.15 0.48
N CYS A 106 0.16 -3.93 0.79
CA CYS A 106 1.55 -3.62 0.43
C CYS A 106 2.13 -4.81 -0.33
N THR A 107 2.70 -4.56 -1.51
CA THR A 107 3.41 -5.57 -2.29
C THR A 107 4.86 -5.14 -2.49
N PHE A 108 5.77 -6.00 -2.05
CA PHE A 108 7.21 -5.76 -2.08
C PHE A 108 7.90 -6.64 -3.13
N ASP A 109 8.95 -6.12 -3.76
CA ASP A 109 9.87 -6.93 -4.54
C ASP A 109 10.77 -7.75 -3.60
N ASN A 110 10.54 -9.07 -3.53
CA ASN A 110 11.27 -9.99 -2.66
C ASN A 110 12.81 -9.94 -2.86
N ARG A 111 13.29 -9.49 -4.03
CA ARG A 111 14.73 -9.33 -4.26
C ARG A 111 15.33 -8.22 -3.39
N VAL A 112 14.51 -7.33 -2.84
CA VAL A 112 14.92 -6.17 -2.05
C VAL A 112 14.52 -6.30 -0.57
N ALA A 113 13.34 -6.87 -0.30
CA ALA A 113 12.86 -7.08 1.06
C ALA A 113 12.25 -8.48 1.23
N ASP A 114 12.73 -9.20 2.23
CA ASP A 114 12.09 -10.40 2.74
C ASP A 114 10.88 -10.04 3.62
N ALA A 115 10.15 -11.06 4.10
CA ALA A 115 8.98 -10.85 4.95
C ALA A 115 9.30 -10.11 6.26
N TYR A 116 10.50 -10.29 6.82
CA TYR A 116 10.89 -9.65 8.07
C TYR A 116 11.14 -8.15 7.87
N SER A 117 11.95 -7.80 6.88
CA SER A 117 12.24 -6.41 6.52
C SER A 117 10.99 -5.67 6.00
N ALA A 118 10.09 -6.37 5.30
CA ALA A 118 8.79 -5.82 4.92
C ALA A 118 7.87 -5.53 6.13
N ASN A 119 7.98 -6.31 7.21
CA ASN A 119 7.21 -6.06 8.45
C ASN A 119 7.81 -4.94 9.33
N MET A 120 9.09 -4.63 9.15
CA MET A 120 9.73 -3.50 9.85
C MET A 120 9.34 -2.14 9.26
N PHE A 121 8.89 -2.14 8.00
CA PHE A 121 8.35 -0.98 7.30
C PHE A 121 7.00 -0.54 7.86
#